data_AF-A0A5N9HEZ3-F1
#
_entry.id   AF-A0A5N9HEZ3-F1
#
_cell.length_a   1.000
_cell.length_b   1.000
_cell.length_c   1.000
_cell.angle_alpha   90.00
_cell.angle_beta   90.00
_cell.angle_gamma   90.00
#
_symmetry.space_group_name_H-M   'P 1'
#
loop_
_entity.id
_entity.type
_entity.pdbx_description
1 polymer ?
#
loop_
_entity_poly.entity_id
_entity_poly.type
_entity_poly.pdbx_seq_one_letter_code
_entity_poly.pdbx_strand_id
1 'polypeptide(L)' 'MCLDWLSLPSGPRWVEVGCGTGALTESILKHADPGSVTGTEPSEGFLNMARGRIHDKRAVFKSGD' A
#
# COMPACT_ATOMS: atom_id res chain seq x y z
N MET A 1 -6.53 2.05 16.13
CA MET A 1 -5.92 2.41 14.84
C MET A 1 -6.73 1.76 13.71
N CYS A 2 -6.83 2.34 12.51
CA CYS A 2 -7.88 1.97 11.54
C CYS A 2 -7.80 0.53 10.99
N LEU A 3 -6.74 -0.22 11.29
CA LEU A 3 -6.52 -1.60 10.82
C LEU A 3 -6.64 -2.66 11.94
N ASP A 4 -6.78 -2.25 13.20
CA ASP A 4 -6.79 -3.19 14.34
C ASP A 4 -7.94 -4.19 14.27
N TRP A 5 -9.06 -3.79 13.68
CA TRP A 5 -10.25 -4.64 13.51
C TRP A 5 -9.99 -5.86 12.63
N LEU A 6 -8.96 -5.84 11.79
CA LEU A 6 -8.66 -6.93 10.86
C LEU A 6 -7.96 -8.12 11.55
N SER A 7 -7.39 -7.90 12.75
CA SER A 7 -6.78 -8.95 13.60
C SER A 7 -5.83 -9.90 12.85
N LEU A 8 -5.01 -9.37 11.95
CA LEU A 8 -4.09 -10.19 11.14
C LEU A 8 -2.81 -10.54 11.92
N PRO A 9 -2.20 -11.72 11.65
CA PRO A 9 -0.84 -11.98 12.07
C PRO A 9 0.15 -11.03 11.37
N SER A 10 1.41 -11.01 11.81
CA SER A 10 2.50 -10.32 11.12
C SER A 10 2.85 -10.98 9.78
N GLY A 11 3.38 -10.21 8.84
CA GLY A 11 3.80 -10.70 7.51
C GLY A 11 2.74 -10.91 6.41
N PRO A 12 1.48 -10.44 6.49
CA PRO A 12 0.50 -10.66 5.44
C PRO A 12 0.89 -9.95 4.14
N ARG A 13 0.42 -10.50 3.02
CA ARG A 13 0.58 -9.89 1.69
C ARG A 13 -0.73 -9.20 1.31
N TRP A 14 -0.65 -7.90 1.05
CA TRP A 14 -1.79 -7.04 0.76
C TRP A 14 -1.83 -6.66 -0.71
N VAL A 15 -3.04 -6.53 -1.24
CA VAL A 15 -3.31 -5.93 -2.54
C VAL A 15 -4.28 -4.78 -2.34
N GLU A 16 -3.92 -3.62 -2.87
CA GLU A 16 -4.74 -2.41 -2.86
C GLU A 16 -5.11 -2.08 -4.31
N VAL A 17 -6.40 -2.09 -4.64
CA VAL A 17 -6.91 -1.78 -5.98
C VAL A 17 -7.38 -0.33 -5.99
N GLY A 18 -6.73 0.51 -6.81
CA GLY A 18 -6.92 1.96 -6.78
C GLY A 18 -6.18 2.59 -5.60
N CYS A 19 -4.86 2.42 -5.53
CA CYS A 19 -4.07 2.87 -4.39
C CYS A 19 -3.92 4.40 -4.28
N GLY A 20 -4.32 5.14 -5.32
CA GLY A 20 -4.19 6.58 -5.39
C GLY A 20 -2.76 7.02 -5.06
N THR A 21 -2.64 7.97 -4.15
CA THR A 21 -1.34 8.51 -3.70
C THR A 21 -0.69 7.70 -2.58
N GLY A 22 -1.22 6.53 -2.23
CA GLY A 22 -0.64 5.58 -1.28
C GLY A 22 -1.01 5.79 0.20
N ALA A 23 -2.04 6.58 0.52
CA ALA A 23 -2.40 6.86 1.91
C ALA A 23 -2.75 5.62 2.75
N LEU A 24 -3.48 4.65 2.15
CA LEU A 24 -3.81 3.40 2.82
C LEU A 24 -2.57 2.48 2.89
N THR A 25 -1.81 2.34 1.80
CA THR A 25 -0.52 1.63 1.81
C THR A 25 0.39 2.13 2.94
N GLU A 26 0.53 3.44 3.14
CA GLU A 26 1.31 4.02 4.24
C GLU A 26 0.79 3.58 5.62
N SER A 27 -0.53 3.56 5.80
CA SER A 27 -1.15 3.12 7.04
C SER A 27 -0.91 1.63 7.30
N ILE A 28 -1.00 0.79 6.26
CA ILE A 28 -0.72 -0.65 6.34
C ILE A 28 0.74 -0.87 6.76
N LEU A 29 1.69 -0.20 6.11
CA LEU A 29 3.13 -0.34 6.40
C LEU A 29 3.49 0.05 7.83
N LYS A 30 2.83 1.09 8.36
CA LYS A 30 3.10 1.61 9.71
C LYS A 30 2.46 0.79 10.82
N HIS A 31 1.35 0.10 10.55
CA HIS A 31 0.46 -0.38 11.61
C HIS A 31 0.14 -1.87 11.56
N ALA A 32 0.30 -2.52 10.41
CA ALA A 32 -0.12 -3.91 10.22
C ALA A 32 1.05 -4.90 9.99
N ASP A 33 2.30 -4.44 10.11
CA ASP A 33 3.53 -5.21 9.84
C ASP A 33 3.42 -6.17 8.64
N PRO A 34 3.11 -5.66 7.43
CA PRO A 34 2.92 -6.51 6.26
C PRO A 34 4.23 -7.15 5.84
N GLY A 35 4.13 -8.30 5.17
CA GLY A 35 5.24 -8.89 4.42
C GLY A 35 5.44 -8.16 3.08
N SER A 36 4.34 -7.76 2.44
CA SER A 36 4.35 -6.94 1.23
C SER A 36 3.02 -6.23 0.99
N VAL A 37 3.04 -5.10 0.29
CA VAL A 37 1.85 -4.38 -0.20
C VAL A 37 2.03 -4.11 -1.69
N THR A 38 1.08 -4.56 -2.51
CA THR A 38 1.02 -4.22 -3.93
C THR A 38 -0.15 -3.29 -4.19
N GLY A 39 0.13 -2.05 -4.58
CA GLY A 39 -0.88 -1.09 -5.01
C GLY A 39 -1.00 -1.06 -6.52
N THR A 40 -2.23 -1.11 -7.05
CA THR A 40 -2.52 -0.80 -8.45
C THR A 40 -3.25 0.53 -8.57
N GLU A 41 -2.88 1.35 -9.55
CA GLU A 41 -3.53 2.65 -9.77
C GLU A 41 -3.46 2.99 -11.27
N PRO A 42 -4.59 3.28 -11.94
CA PRO A 42 -4.60 3.65 -13.36
C PRO A 42 -4.01 5.04 -13.63
N SER A 43 -4.06 5.97 -12.67
CA SER A 43 -3.49 7.30 -12.82
C SER A 43 -1.98 7.29 -12.61
N GLU A 44 -1.21 7.48 -13.70
CA GLU A 44 0.25 7.65 -13.64
C GLU A 44 0.67 8.82 -12.73
N GLY A 45 -0.12 9.89 -12.66
CA GLY A 45 0.14 11.01 -11.75
C GLY A 45 0.10 10.58 -10.28
N PHE A 46 -0.90 9.78 -9.91
CA PHE A 46 -1.03 9.26 -8.55
C PHE A 46 0.01 8.18 -8.24
N LEU A 47 0.33 7.31 -9.19
CA LEU A 47 1.44 6.36 -9.05
C LEU A 47 2.77 7.06 -8.77
N ASN A 48 3.07 8.14 -9.50
CA ASN A 48 4.29 8.90 -9.27
C ASN A 48 4.31 9.54 -7.89
N MET A 49 3.17 10.07 -7.42
CA MET A 49 3.05 10.57 -6.05
C MET A 49 3.23 9.45 -5.01
N ALA A 50 2.63 8.28 -5.21
CA ALA A 50 2.77 7.14 -4.31
C ALA A 50 4.22 6.65 -4.22
N ARG A 51 4.89 6.47 -5.36
CA ARG A 51 6.31 6.09 -5.46
C ARG A 51 7.25 7.14 -4.86
N GLY A 52 6.91 8.43 -5.00
CA GLY A 52 7.67 9.54 -4.43
C GLY A 52 7.48 9.70 -2.91
N ARG A 53 6.34 9.26 -2.36
CA ARG A 53 6.02 9.34 -0.93
C ARG A 53 6.48 8.13 -0.13
N ILE A 54 6.42 6.94 -0.73
CA ILE A 54 6.61 5.67 -0.03
C ILE A 54 7.86 4.97 -0.56
N HIS A 55 8.88 4.91 0.29
CA HIS A 55 10.17 4.28 -0.01
C HIS A 55 10.40 2.95 0.72
N ASP A 56 9.36 2.43 1.40
CA ASP A 56 9.44 1.14 2.06
C ASP A 56 9.53 0.02 1.01
N LYS A 57 10.58 -0.79 1.08
CA LYS A 57 10.83 -1.92 0.17
C LYS A 57 9.72 -2.97 0.14
N ARG A 58 8.84 -2.98 1.14
CA ARG A 58 7.67 -3.87 1.20
C ARG A 58 6.55 -3.41 0.27
N ALA A 59 6.57 -2.17 -0.22
CA ALA A 59 5.56 -1.64 -1.13
C ALA A 59 6.02 -1.65 -2.59
N VAL A 60 5.12 -2.06 -3.49
CA VAL A 60 5.30 -1.99 -4.94
C VAL A 60 4.05 -1.38 -5.57
N PHE A 61 4.24 -0.45 -6.50
CA PHE A 61 3.15 0.25 -7.19
C PHE A 61 3.17 -0.04 -8.69
N LYS A 62 2.03 -0.48 -9.24
CA LYS A 62 1.86 -0.88 -10.64
C LYS A 62 0.70 -0.12 -11.28
N SER A 63 0.80 0.12 -12.58
CA SER A 63 -0.33 0.63 -13.37
C SER A 63 -1.44 -0.41 -13.39
N GLY A 64 -2.65 0.03 -13.07
CA GLY A 64 -3.87 -0.78 -13.18
C GLY A 64 -4.58 -0.50 -14.50
N ASP A 65 -5.36 -1.47 -14.97
CA ASP A 65 -6.23 -1.35 -16.16
C ASP A 65 -7.56 -0.65 -15.83
#